data_AF-A0A5D2GLS6-F1
#
_entry.id   AF-A0A5D2GLS6-F1
#
_cell.length_a   1.000
_cell.length_b   1.000
_cell.length_c   1.000
_cell.angle_alpha   90.00
_cell.angle_beta   90.00
_cell.angle_gamma   90.00
#
_symmetry.space_group_name_H-M   'P 1'
#
loop_
_entity.id
_entity.type
_entity.pdbx_description
1 polymer ?
#
loop_
_entity_poly.entity_id
_entity_poly.type
_entity_poly.pdbx_seq_one_letter_code
_entity_poly.pdbx_strand_id
1 'polypeptide(L)'
;MGMAYYLSKKLPNVIANNIEQCLFETLGPSGVDDWNKLFYVVHPGGPAVLKRIAEKLGLGRDKLKASWDVLSEYGNMWSPSVLFALDEMRKRSKEEGKTTAATEGLKWGVLLAFGPGLTVETVVLRSIAVDSA
;
A
#
# COMPACT_ATOMS: atom_id res chain seq x y z
N MET A 1 -25.06 21.48 11.56
CA MET A 1 -24.94 20.04 11.24
C MET A 1 -23.49 19.75 10.90
N GLY A 2 -22.98 18.56 11.22
CA GLY A 2 -21.60 18.15 10.93
C GLY A 2 -21.55 16.68 10.50
N MET A 3 -20.35 16.16 10.29
CA MET A 3 -20.14 14.75 9.95
C MET A 3 -19.82 13.95 11.22
N ALA A 4 -20.52 12.83 11.42
CA ALA A 4 -20.18 11.83 12.42
C ALA A 4 -19.81 10.53 11.70
N TYR A 5 -18.75 9.85 12.16
CA TYR A 5 -18.31 8.57 11.61
C TYR A 5 -18.12 7.54 12.73
N TYR A 6 -18.40 6.27 12.41
CA TYR A 6 -18.36 5.16 13.36
C TYR A 6 -17.43 4.07 12.81
N LEU A 7 -16.31 3.84 13.51
CA LEU A 7 -15.31 2.85 13.10
C LEU A 7 -15.45 1.58 13.95
N SER A 8 -15.74 0.46 13.28
CA SER A 8 -15.72 -0.86 13.92
C SER A 8 -14.29 -1.28 14.23
N LYS A 9 -14.05 -1.77 15.46
CA LYS A 9 -12.76 -2.38 15.85
C LYS A 9 -12.38 -3.60 15.01
N LYS A 10 -13.35 -4.20 14.29
CA LYS A 10 -13.14 -5.36 13.41
C LYS A 10 -12.55 -4.97 12.05
N LEU A 11 -12.59 -3.69 11.67
CA LEU A 11 -12.22 -3.21 10.33
C LEU A 11 -10.85 -3.71 9.83
N PRO A 12 -9.75 -3.67 10.61
CA PRO A 12 -8.45 -4.14 10.13
C PRO A 12 -8.45 -5.63 9.76
N ASN A 13 -9.18 -6.45 10.52
CA ASN A 13 -9.27 -7.89 10.25
C ASN A 13 -10.14 -8.17 9.02
N VAL A 14 -11.21 -7.41 8.81
CA VAL A 14 -12.05 -7.57 7.60
C VAL A 14 -11.24 -7.23 6.35
N ILE A 15 -10.47 -6.14 6.36
CA ILE A 15 -9.59 -5.78 5.23
C ILE A 15 -8.57 -6.89 4.97
N ALA A 16 -7.82 -7.29 6.00
CA ALA A 16 -6.78 -8.28 5.84
C ALA A 16 -7.32 -9.65 5.39
N ASN A 17 -8.48 -10.09 5.87
CA ASN A 17 -9.03 -11.38 5.45
C ASN A 17 -9.44 -11.44 3.98
N ASN A 18 -9.65 -10.30 3.32
CA ASN A 18 -10.06 -10.23 1.91
C ASN A 18 -8.94 -9.76 0.97
N ILE A 19 -7.85 -9.19 1.50
CA ILE A 19 -6.83 -8.53 0.66
C ILE A 19 -6.13 -9.49 -0.31
N GLU A 20 -5.86 -10.71 0.14
CA GLU A 20 -5.21 -11.74 -0.67
C GLU A 20 -6.08 -12.14 -1.86
N GLN A 21 -7.40 -12.27 -1.66
CA GLN A 21 -8.34 -12.52 -2.73
C GLN A 21 -8.42 -11.35 -3.71
N CYS A 22 -8.48 -10.10 -3.23
CA CYS A 22 -8.46 -8.92 -4.08
C CYS A 22 -7.20 -8.87 -4.97
N LEU A 23 -6.03 -9.18 -4.39
CA LEU A 23 -4.78 -9.24 -5.13
C LEU A 23 -4.77 -10.38 -6.14
N PHE A 24 -5.24 -11.57 -5.75
CA PHE A 24 -5.33 -12.72 -6.65
C PHE A 24 -6.27 -12.47 -7.83
N GLU A 25 -7.42 -11.84 -7.62
CA GLU A 25 -8.36 -11.52 -8.71
C GLU A 25 -7.79 -10.46 -9.67
N THR A 26 -6.98 -9.53 -9.14
CA THR A 26 -6.38 -8.45 -9.94
C THR A 26 -5.09 -8.87 -10.65
N LEU A 27 -4.27 -9.70 -10.02
CA LEU A 27 -2.95 -10.12 -10.50
C LEU A 27 -2.87 -11.58 -10.97
N GLY A 28 -3.89 -12.40 -10.73
CA GLY A 28 -3.92 -13.81 -11.10
C GLY A 28 -3.59 -14.08 -12.57
N PRO A 29 -4.11 -13.28 -13.54
CA PRO A 29 -3.71 -13.41 -14.93
C PRO A 29 -2.23 -13.10 -15.22
N SER A 30 -1.53 -12.43 -14.30
CA SER A 30 -0.13 -12.00 -14.47
C SER A 30 0.91 -13.01 -13.95
N GLY A 31 0.48 -14.09 -13.27
CA GLY A 31 1.38 -15.15 -12.79
C GLY A 31 2.23 -14.78 -11.56
N VAL A 32 1.84 -13.76 -10.80
CA VAL A 32 2.53 -13.41 -9.53
C VAL A 32 2.23 -14.47 -8.48
N ASP A 33 3.27 -15.13 -7.99
CA ASP A 33 3.21 -16.23 -7.01
C ASP A 33 3.78 -15.85 -5.62
N ASP A 34 4.50 -14.75 -5.54
CA ASP A 34 5.15 -14.26 -4.32
C ASP A 34 4.84 -12.78 -4.11
N TRP A 35 4.10 -12.48 -3.04
CA TRP A 35 3.72 -11.14 -2.64
C TRP A 35 4.91 -10.23 -2.36
N ASN A 36 6.09 -10.77 -2.04
CA ASN A 36 7.31 -9.97 -1.84
C ASN A 36 8.01 -9.56 -3.14
N LYS A 37 7.55 -10.01 -4.32
CA LYS A 37 8.05 -9.51 -5.61
C LYS A 37 7.36 -8.23 -6.08
N LEU A 38 6.42 -7.70 -5.28
CA LEU A 38 5.70 -6.45 -5.53
C LEU A 38 6.18 -5.34 -4.61
N PHE A 39 6.15 -4.09 -5.09
CA PHE A 39 6.15 -2.91 -4.21
C PHE A 39 4.72 -2.57 -3.77
N TYR A 40 4.58 -1.87 -2.64
CA TYR A 40 3.28 -1.59 -2.04
C TYR A 40 3.12 -0.12 -1.69
N VAL A 41 1.94 0.41 -2.04
CA VAL A 41 1.47 1.71 -1.58
C VAL A 41 0.11 1.50 -0.92
N VAL A 42 0.09 1.43 0.40
CA VAL A 42 -1.14 1.14 1.16
C VAL A 42 -1.66 2.41 1.83
N HIS A 43 -2.96 2.68 1.71
CA HIS A 43 -3.61 3.78 2.43
C HIS A 43 -3.39 3.62 3.96
N PRO A 44 -2.74 4.59 4.62
CA PRO A 44 -2.43 4.53 6.04
C PRO A 44 -3.63 4.95 6.91
N GLY A 45 -4.73 4.17 6.86
CA GLY A 45 -5.93 4.44 7.64
C GLY A 45 -5.71 4.30 9.16
N GLY A 46 -4.68 3.57 9.55
CA GLY A 46 -4.21 3.39 10.91
C GLY A 46 -3.21 2.24 11.04
N PRO A 47 -2.47 2.15 12.17
CA PRO A 47 -1.37 1.21 12.33
C PRO A 47 -1.84 -0.26 12.29
N ALA A 48 -3.05 -0.54 12.76
CA ALA A 48 -3.60 -1.90 12.77
C ALA A 48 -3.85 -2.43 11.35
N VAL A 49 -4.26 -1.58 10.40
CA VAL A 49 -4.51 -1.99 9.01
C VAL A 49 -3.19 -2.40 8.34
N LEU A 50 -2.15 -1.57 8.46
CA LEU A 50 -0.83 -1.85 7.90
C LEU A 50 -0.23 -3.15 8.47
N LYS A 51 -0.30 -3.34 9.80
CA LYS A 51 0.18 -4.57 10.44
C LYS A 51 -0.55 -5.81 9.94
N ARG A 52 -1.88 -5.78 9.90
CA ARG A 52 -2.69 -6.94 9.49
C ARG A 52 -2.49 -7.31 8.02
N ILE A 53 -2.32 -6.33 7.14
CA ILE A 53 -1.99 -6.59 5.73
C ILE A 53 -0.62 -7.24 5.61
N ALA A 54 0.40 -6.68 6.28
CA ALA A 54 1.75 -7.25 6.25
C ALA A 54 1.79 -8.68 6.80
N GLU A 55 1.12 -8.93 7.92
CA GLU A 55 0.98 -10.27 8.53
C GLU A 55 0.29 -11.25 7.58
N LYS A 56 -0.85 -10.86 6.99
CA LYS A 56 -1.64 -11.75 6.13
C LYS A 56 -0.89 -12.15 4.86
N LEU A 57 -0.17 -11.20 4.24
CA LEU A 57 0.55 -11.42 2.99
C LEU A 57 2.00 -11.90 3.21
N GLY A 58 2.47 -12.03 4.45
CA GLY A 58 3.85 -12.42 4.75
C GLY A 58 4.88 -11.43 4.22
N LEU A 59 4.58 -10.12 4.29
CA LEU A 59 5.45 -9.09 3.72
C LEU A 59 6.71 -8.86 4.56
N GLY A 60 7.83 -8.62 3.88
CA GLY A 60 9.06 -8.12 4.48
C GLY A 60 8.84 -6.79 5.21
N ARG A 61 9.69 -6.52 6.21
CA ARG A 61 9.57 -5.37 7.14
C ARG A 61 9.45 -4.02 6.44
N ASP A 62 10.15 -3.84 5.32
CA ASP A 62 10.25 -2.55 4.65
C ASP A 62 9.20 -2.35 3.54
N LYS A 63 8.40 -3.37 3.23
CA LYS A 63 7.41 -3.32 2.14
C LYS A 63 6.37 -2.22 2.29
N LEU A 64 5.98 -1.90 3.53
CA LEU A 64 5.00 -0.86 3.84
C LEU A 64 5.65 0.41 4.40
N LYS A 65 6.97 0.57 4.28
CA LYS A 65 7.70 1.67 4.95
C LYS A 65 7.18 3.05 4.55
N ALA A 66 6.93 3.29 3.26
CA ALA A 66 6.39 4.57 2.78
C ALA A 66 5.01 4.90 3.41
N SER A 67 4.11 3.91 3.51
CA SER A 67 2.82 4.08 4.19
C SER A 67 2.98 4.34 5.69
N TRP A 68 3.94 3.69 6.35
CA TRP A 68 4.25 3.94 7.75
C TRP A 68 4.78 5.35 7.99
N ASP A 69 5.61 5.86 7.10
CA ASP A 69 6.19 7.20 7.25
C ASP A 69 5.13 8.28 7.04
N VAL A 70 4.24 8.12 6.06
CA VAL A 70 3.12 9.03 5.90
C VAL A 70 2.19 9.01 7.12
N LEU A 71 1.95 7.84 7.70
CA LEU A 71 1.17 7.74 8.94
C LEU A 71 1.84 8.45 10.12
N SER A 72 3.17 8.33 10.24
CA SER A 72 3.99 8.96 11.28
C SER A 72 3.93 10.48 11.19
N GLU A 73 4.21 11.02 9.99
CA GLU A 73 4.40 12.46 9.81
C GLU A 73 3.10 13.23 9.64
N TYR A 74 2.07 12.60 9.05
CA TYR A 74 0.83 13.30 8.67
C TYR A 74 -0.44 12.69 9.25
N GLY A 75 -0.37 11.50 9.87
CA GLY A 75 -1.54 10.77 10.30
C GLY A 75 -2.45 10.32 9.13
N ASN A 76 -3.71 10.02 9.46
CA ASN A 76 -4.72 9.70 8.46
C ASN A 76 -5.36 10.99 7.93
N MET A 77 -4.98 11.41 6.73
CA MET A 77 -5.51 12.57 6.02
C MET A 77 -6.70 12.22 5.11
N TRP A 78 -7.31 11.04 5.30
CA TRP A 78 -8.34 10.48 4.42
C TRP A 78 -7.80 10.14 3.03
N SER A 79 -8.58 10.39 1.97
CA SER A 79 -8.25 10.03 0.58
C SER A 79 -6.83 10.41 0.11
N PRO A 80 -6.28 11.61 0.37
CA PRO A 80 -4.95 11.98 -0.14
C PRO A 80 -3.81 11.16 0.46
N SER A 81 -3.98 10.49 1.61
CA SER A 81 -2.89 9.77 2.27
C SER A 81 -2.23 8.69 1.40
N VAL A 82 -2.99 8.05 0.51
CA VAL A 82 -2.42 7.03 -0.38
C VAL A 82 -1.52 7.64 -1.47
N LEU A 83 -1.84 8.87 -1.93
CA LEU A 83 -1.03 9.60 -2.90
C LEU A 83 0.25 10.13 -2.25
N PHE A 84 0.18 10.55 -0.99
CA PHE A 84 1.37 10.89 -0.21
C PHE A 84 2.29 9.68 -0.05
N ALA A 85 1.73 8.49 0.21
CA ALA A 85 2.52 7.27 0.32
C ALA A 85 3.19 6.89 -1.01
N LEU A 86 2.52 7.12 -2.14
CA LEU A 86 3.10 6.94 -3.48
C LEU A 86 4.27 7.89 -3.73
N ASP A 87 4.11 9.18 -3.41
CA ASP A 87 5.18 10.16 -3.60
C ASP A 87 6.36 9.94 -2.64
N GLU A 88 6.08 9.54 -1.39
CA GLU A 88 7.12 9.18 -0.42
C GLU A 88 7.95 7.99 -0.90
N MET A 89 7.31 6.94 -1.41
CA MET A 89 8.00 5.80 -2.02
C MET A 89 8.89 6.25 -3.20
N ARG A 90 8.38 7.12 -4.07
CA ARG A 90 9.13 7.64 -5.23
C ARG A 90 10.35 8.45 -4.80
N LYS A 91 10.19 9.37 -3.84
CA LYS A 91 11.28 10.20 -3.29
C LYS A 91 12.37 9.33 -2.68
N ARG A 92 11.99 8.38 -1.83
CA ARG A 92 12.92 7.41 -1.24
C ARG A 92 13.68 6.61 -2.28
N SER A 93 12.98 6.11 -3.30
CA SER A 93 13.63 5.33 -4.36
C SER A 93 14.71 6.14 -5.08
N LYS A 94 14.48 7.44 -5.28
CA LYS A 94 15.48 8.37 -5.83
C LYS A 94 16.64 8.60 -4.88
N GLU A 95 16.37 8.85 -3.60
CA GLU A 95 17.39 9.10 -2.57
C GLU A 95 18.30 7.88 -2.35
N GLU A 96 17.73 6.67 -2.42
CA GLU A 96 18.46 5.41 -2.29
C GLU A 96 19.11 4.92 -3.60
N GLY A 97 19.01 5.70 -4.70
CA GLY A 97 19.60 5.35 -5.99
C GLY A 97 19.05 4.05 -6.60
N LYS A 98 17.74 3.77 -6.42
CA LYS A 98 17.12 2.58 -7.01
C LYS A 98 17.01 2.69 -8.52
N THR A 99 17.04 1.54 -9.19
CA THR A 99 16.89 1.42 -10.64
C THR A 99 15.49 1.75 -11.16
N THR A 100 14.50 1.81 -10.28
CA THR A 100 13.12 2.15 -10.62
C THR A 100 12.55 3.19 -9.66
N ALA A 101 11.46 3.85 -10.07
CA ALA A 101 10.74 4.84 -9.25
C ALA A 101 9.94 4.21 -8.09
N ALA A 102 10.13 2.91 -7.86
CA ALA A 102 9.58 2.16 -6.74
C ALA A 102 10.70 1.55 -5.89
N THR A 103 10.39 1.32 -4.62
CA THR A 103 11.33 0.75 -3.66
C THR A 103 11.81 -0.61 -4.11
N GLU A 104 13.01 -1.00 -3.64
CA GLU A 104 13.64 -2.28 -3.95
C GLU A 104 13.93 -2.51 -5.46
N GLY A 105 13.75 -1.51 -6.32
CA GLY A 105 13.97 -1.65 -7.77
C GLY A 105 12.92 -2.52 -8.46
N LEU A 106 11.75 -2.72 -7.83
CA LEU A 106 10.71 -3.62 -8.32
C LEU A 106 9.90 -2.97 -9.43
N LYS A 107 9.61 -3.75 -10.48
CA LYS A 107 8.89 -3.31 -11.67
C LYS A 107 7.37 -3.20 -11.46
N TRP A 108 6.80 -4.11 -10.67
CA TRP A 108 5.36 -4.21 -10.47
C TRP A 108 5.03 -3.98 -9.01
N GLY A 109 3.86 -3.40 -8.77
CA GLY A 109 3.38 -3.16 -7.43
C GLY A 109 1.89 -2.87 -7.41
N VAL A 110 1.38 -2.66 -6.20
CA VAL A 110 -0.04 -2.41 -5.97
C VAL A 110 -0.23 -1.20 -5.08
N LEU A 111 -1.23 -0.41 -5.43
CA LEU A 111 -1.79 0.62 -4.58
C LEU A 111 -3.12 0.12 -4.02
N LEU A 112 -3.28 0.19 -2.70
CA LEU A 112 -4.43 -0.32 -1.97
C LEU A 112 -5.09 0.80 -1.15
N ALA A 113 -6.37 1.06 -1.39
CA ALA A 113 -7.17 2.03 -0.65
C ALA A 113 -8.47 1.40 -0.11
N PHE A 114 -8.99 1.94 1.00
CA PHE A 114 -10.13 1.37 1.72
C PHE A 114 -11.09 2.45 2.19
N GLY A 115 -12.40 2.18 2.18
CA GLY A 115 -13.43 3.15 2.59
C GLY A 115 -14.76 2.52 3.05
N PRO A 116 -15.73 3.34 3.52
CA PRO A 116 -17.01 2.85 4.05
C PRO A 116 -17.81 2.05 2.99
N GLY A 117 -18.12 0.78 3.26
CA GLY A 117 -18.87 -0.04 2.29
C GLY A 117 -18.73 -1.57 2.33
N LEU A 118 -17.78 -2.20 3.03
CA LEU A 118 -16.35 -1.91 2.94
C LEU A 118 -15.92 -2.05 1.47
N THR A 119 -15.29 -1.02 0.94
CA THR A 119 -14.73 -1.06 -0.42
C THR A 119 -13.21 -1.15 -0.34
N VAL A 120 -12.63 -2.02 -1.16
CA VAL A 120 -11.20 -2.06 -1.43
C VAL A 120 -11.00 -1.64 -2.87
N GLU A 121 -10.18 -0.61 -3.10
CA GLU A 121 -9.68 -0.28 -4.43
C GLU A 121 -8.24 -0.76 -4.56
N THR A 122 -7.99 -1.55 -5.60
CA THR A 122 -6.66 -2.07 -5.94
C THR A 122 -6.26 -1.56 -7.30
N VAL A 123 -5.11 -0.88 -7.38
CA VAL A 123 -4.53 -0.42 -8.65
C VAL A 123 -3.21 -1.13 -8.85
N VAL A 124 -3.08 -1.86 -9.96
CA VAL A 124 -1.79 -2.43 -10.37
C VAL A 124 -0.96 -1.33 -11.01
N LEU A 125 0.24 -1.14 -10.47
CA LEU A 125 1.19 -0.14 -10.92
C LEU A 125 2.40 -0.82 -11.55
N ARG A 126 2.90 -0.19 -12.61
CA ARG A 126 4.21 -0.50 -13.19
C ARG A 126 5.14 0.68 -12.93
N SER A 127 6.25 0.45 -12.25
CA SER A 127 7.27 1.46 -12.05
C SER A 127 8.01 1.74 -13.37
N ILE A 128 8.55 2.95 -13.47
CA ILE A 128 9.44 3.35 -14.57
C ILE A 128 10.88 3.24 -14.12
N ALA A 129 11.78 3.01 -15.07
CA ALA A 129 13.20 3.17 -14.82
C ALA A 129 13.48 4.63 -14.45
N VAL A 130 14.37 4.83 -13.49
CA VAL A 130 14.88 6.17 -13.14
C VAL A 130 16.26 6.23 -13.74
N ASP A 131 16.49 7.24 -14.58
CA ASP A 131 17.83 7.48 -15.12
C ASP A 131 18.78 7.69 -13.94
N SER A 132 19.86 6.91 -13.94
CA SER A 132 20.95 7.12 -13.00
C SER A 132 21.51 8.51 -13.29
N ALA A 133 21.41 9.42 -12.31
CA ALA A 133 22.04 10.73 -12.40
C ALA A 133 23.57 10.60 -12.46
#